data_AF-A0A136KR78-F1
#
_entry.id   AF-A0A136KR78-F1
#
_cell.length_a   1.000
_cell.length_b   1.000
_cell.length_c   1.000
_cell.angle_alpha   90.00
_cell.angle_beta   90.00
_cell.angle_gamma   90.00
#
_symmetry.space_group_name_H-M   'P 1'
#
loop_
_entity.id
_entity.type
_entity.pdbx_description
1 polymer ?
#
loop_
_entity_poly.entity_id
_entity_poly.type
_entity_poly.pdbx_seq_one_letter_code
_entity_poly.pdbx_strand_id
1 'polypeptide(L)'
;MYNMPMLTIFVVKTLRYHENFFVEAKKTYIDKGYDIVDIAHNELSELEREVAFTSTLFAAKRVYCIENILNKKLNRDKLAAILYTTPEVVVWEETTDERTLKFAFPQAKIYVSKFSASLWKLLDSMAPGNLVHTVAMLREVQQSNDIHLVHFMLMRRIKELIIVSHGGQPAKLATWQIGKLKSQAALWKPDLLESLYKKLIEIEMRIKSGTMVYELNKALEITLSFYL
;
A
#
# COMPACT_ATOMS: atom_id res chain seq x y z
N MET A 1 22.56 26.05 -19.90
CA MET A 1 22.34 25.02 -18.86
C MET A 1 20.84 24.98 -18.61
N TYR A 2 20.11 24.07 -19.25
CA TYR A 2 18.65 24.02 -19.13
C TYR A 2 18.29 23.42 -17.76
N ASN A 3 17.52 24.17 -16.98
CA ASN A 3 16.97 23.70 -15.71
C ASN A 3 15.94 22.61 -16.05
N MET A 4 16.26 21.34 -15.80
CA MET A 4 15.40 20.24 -16.23
C MET A 4 14.16 20.13 -15.34
N PRO A 5 12.97 19.89 -15.91
CA PRO A 5 11.74 19.69 -15.18
C PRO A 5 11.82 18.46 -14.27
N MET A 6 11.27 18.59 -13.07
CA MET A 6 11.40 17.60 -12.01
C MET A 6 10.10 16.80 -11.87
N LEU A 7 9.97 15.71 -12.64
CA LEU A 7 8.88 14.75 -12.45
C LEU A 7 9.16 13.91 -11.20
N THR A 8 8.23 13.95 -10.24
CA THR A 8 8.25 13.06 -9.08
C THR A 8 7.06 12.11 -9.18
N ILE A 9 7.31 10.80 -9.05
CA ILE A 9 6.26 9.78 -9.08
C ILE A 9 6.28 9.02 -7.76
N PHE A 10 5.14 8.98 -7.09
CA PHE A 10 4.90 8.16 -5.91
C PHE A 10 4.12 6.92 -6.34
N VAL A 11 4.76 5.76 -6.21
CA VAL A 11 4.16 4.45 -6.48
C VAL A 11 3.78 3.82 -5.15
N VAL A 12 2.49 3.78 -4.84
CA VAL A 12 2.02 3.33 -3.52
C VAL A 12 1.01 2.22 -3.67
N LYS A 13 1.19 1.14 -2.90
CA LYS A 13 0.37 -0.07 -2.98
C LYS A 13 -0.46 -0.29 -1.72
N THR A 14 -0.61 0.70 -0.82
CA THR A 14 -1.15 0.47 0.53
C THR A 14 -1.86 1.69 1.15
N LEU A 15 -3.20 1.65 1.19
CA LEU A 15 -4.17 2.72 1.50
C LEU A 15 -3.90 3.73 2.64
N ARG A 16 -3.04 3.48 3.64
CA ARG A 16 -2.78 4.42 4.76
C ARG A 16 -1.42 5.12 4.73
N TYR A 17 -0.44 4.61 3.98
CA TYR A 17 0.68 5.45 3.54
C TYR A 17 0.22 6.51 2.51
N HIS A 18 -1.01 6.38 2.00
CA HIS A 18 -1.61 7.19 0.94
C HIS A 18 -1.73 8.66 1.29
N GLU A 19 -2.34 8.95 2.44
CA GLU A 19 -2.68 10.33 2.77
C GLU A 19 -1.43 11.05 3.27
N ASN A 20 -0.65 10.45 4.17
CA ASN A 20 0.45 11.16 4.81
C ASN A 20 1.56 11.55 3.81
N PHE A 21 2.01 10.66 2.93
CA PHE A 21 3.13 11.00 2.03
C PHE A 21 2.76 11.98 0.93
N PHE A 22 1.58 11.82 0.31
CA PHE A 22 1.15 12.72 -0.76
C PHE A 22 0.76 14.09 -0.21
N VAL A 23 0.08 14.13 0.95
CA VAL A 23 -0.23 15.37 1.66
C VAL A 23 1.04 16.05 2.18
N GLU A 24 2.02 15.30 2.70
CA GLU A 24 3.31 15.84 3.15
C GLU A 24 4.16 16.35 1.98
N ALA A 25 4.13 15.66 0.83
CA ALA A 25 4.73 16.16 -0.40
C ALA A 25 4.09 17.48 -0.84
N LYS A 26 2.75 17.56 -0.88
CA LYS A 26 2.02 18.81 -1.16
C LYS A 26 2.40 19.91 -0.18
N LYS A 27 2.44 19.60 1.13
CA LYS A 27 2.84 20.55 2.18
C LYS A 27 4.27 21.09 1.97
N THR A 28 5.20 20.21 1.60
CA THR A 28 6.59 20.62 1.28
C THR A 28 6.65 21.61 0.13
N TYR A 29 5.76 21.48 -0.86
CA TYR A 29 5.66 22.43 -1.97
C TYR A 29 5.00 23.75 -1.56
N ILE A 30 3.95 23.69 -0.74
CA ILE A 30 3.32 24.89 -0.14
C ILE A 30 4.36 25.68 0.67
N ASP A 31 5.16 25.02 1.51
CA ASP A 31 6.20 25.66 2.32
C ASP A 31 7.32 26.31 1.47
N LYS A 32 7.51 25.83 0.24
CA LYS A 32 8.43 26.42 -0.75
C LYS A 32 7.80 27.56 -1.57
N GLY A 33 6.56 27.92 -1.29
CA GLY A 33 5.80 28.96 -1.98
C GLY A 33 5.26 28.53 -3.34
N TYR A 34 4.94 27.24 -3.52
CA TYR A 34 4.25 26.76 -4.72
C TYR A 34 2.74 26.74 -4.53
N ASP A 35 2.02 27.12 -5.58
CA ASP A 35 0.59 26.88 -5.73
C ASP A 35 0.36 25.42 -6.16
N ILE A 36 -0.49 24.71 -5.43
CA ILE A 36 -0.89 23.34 -5.76
C ILE A 36 -2.06 23.38 -6.74
N VAL A 37 -1.92 22.72 -7.89
CA VAL A 37 -3.00 22.51 -8.85
C VAL A 37 -3.28 21.02 -8.96
N ASP A 38 -4.44 20.59 -8.45
CA ASP A 38 -4.91 19.21 -8.57
C ASP A 38 -5.61 19.03 -9.92
N ILE A 39 -5.13 18.06 -10.71
CA ILE A 39 -5.69 17.71 -12.02
C ILE A 39 -6.30 16.32 -11.93
N ALA A 40 -7.55 16.21 -12.38
CA ALA A 40 -8.30 14.96 -12.33
C ALA A 40 -7.66 13.87 -13.24
N HIS A 41 -7.82 12.61 -12.83
CA HIS A 41 -7.20 11.41 -13.43
C HIS A 41 -7.51 11.20 -14.93
N ASN A 42 -8.47 11.93 -15.50
CA ASN A 42 -8.99 11.78 -16.85
C ASN A 42 -8.67 12.96 -17.79
N GLU A 43 -8.01 14.03 -17.32
CA GLU A 43 -7.87 15.26 -18.11
C GLU A 43 -6.40 15.72 -18.27
N LEU A 44 -5.54 14.93 -18.93
CA LEU A 44 -4.21 15.43 -19.34
C LEU A 44 -4.28 16.67 -20.25
N SER A 45 -5.41 16.87 -20.95
CA SER A 45 -5.69 18.09 -21.71
C SER A 45 -5.87 19.33 -20.82
N GLU A 46 -6.26 19.17 -19.55
CA GLU A 46 -6.26 20.24 -18.57
C GLU A 46 -4.83 20.64 -18.19
N LEU A 47 -3.94 19.66 -18.02
CA LEU A 47 -2.51 19.93 -17.79
C LEU A 47 -1.90 20.72 -18.96
N GLU A 48 -2.16 20.33 -20.20
CA GLU A 48 -1.66 21.07 -21.38
C GLU A 48 -2.14 22.53 -21.40
N ARG A 49 -3.41 22.77 -21.07
CA ARG A 49 -3.99 24.13 -20.99
C ARG A 49 -3.37 24.95 -19.87
N GLU A 50 -3.25 24.37 -18.68
CA GLU A 50 -2.67 25.04 -17.51
C GLU A 50 -1.18 25.37 -17.72
N VAL A 51 -0.41 24.45 -18.30
CA VAL A 51 1.01 24.67 -18.62
C VAL A 51 1.16 25.78 -19.66
N ALA A 52 0.30 25.82 -20.68
CA ALA A 52 0.29 26.91 -21.66
C ALA A 52 -0.04 28.27 -21.01
N PHE A 53 -0.99 28.31 -20.07
CA PHE A 53 -1.38 29.53 -19.36
C PHE A 53 -0.28 30.07 -18.41
N THR A 54 0.52 29.18 -17.85
CA THR A 54 1.58 29.50 -16.86
C THR A 54 2.87 30.01 -17.53
N SER A 55 2.92 30.11 -18.86
CA SER A 55 4.04 30.71 -19.60
C SER A 55 4.08 32.27 -19.54
N THR A 56 3.22 32.88 -18.71
CA THR A 56 3.09 34.33 -18.55
C THR A 56 4.08 34.91 -17.53
N LEU A 57 4.47 36.17 -17.71
CA LEU A 57 5.57 36.84 -16.96
C LEU A 57 5.36 36.95 -15.43
N PHE A 58 4.15 36.68 -14.95
CA PHE A 58 3.75 36.74 -13.54
C PHE A 58 3.43 35.35 -12.95
N ALA A 59 3.91 34.28 -13.59
CA ALA A 59 3.60 32.92 -13.18
C ALA A 59 4.06 32.63 -11.75
N ALA A 60 3.08 32.41 -10.87
CA ALA A 60 3.32 31.77 -9.59
C ALA A 60 3.97 30.40 -9.83
N LYS A 61 4.90 30.01 -8.95
CA LYS A 61 5.49 28.67 -9.02
C LYS A 61 4.36 27.66 -8.78
N ARG A 62 4.02 26.84 -9.76
CA ARG A 62 2.95 25.84 -9.66
C ARG A 62 3.53 24.44 -9.66
N VAL A 63 2.92 23.57 -8.87
CA VAL A 63 3.13 22.12 -8.96
C VAL A 63 1.81 21.46 -9.29
N TYR A 64 1.84 20.58 -10.29
CA TYR A 64 0.66 19.87 -10.78
C TYR A 64 0.62 18.49 -10.16
N CYS A 65 -0.46 18.21 -9.44
CA CYS A 65 -0.69 16.95 -8.75
C CYS A 65 -1.71 16.13 -9.54
N ILE A 66 -1.33 14.90 -9.93
CA ILE A 66 -2.18 14.03 -10.76
C ILE A 66 -2.23 12.63 -10.15
N GLU A 67 -3.40 12.02 -10.10
CA GLU A 67 -3.59 10.67 -9.55
C GLU A 67 -3.92 9.63 -10.62
N ASN A 68 -3.30 8.45 -10.52
CA ASN A 68 -3.63 7.21 -11.22
C ASN A 68 -3.74 7.31 -12.77
N ILE A 69 -2.93 8.17 -13.37
CA ILE A 69 -3.01 8.46 -14.80
C ILE A 69 -2.06 7.60 -15.65
N LEU A 70 -1.05 6.97 -15.05
CA LEU A 70 0.05 6.31 -15.77
C LEU A 70 -0.26 4.86 -16.12
N ASN A 71 -1.44 4.34 -15.76
CA ASN A 71 -1.87 2.99 -16.12
C ASN A 71 -1.93 2.76 -17.64
N LYS A 72 -2.31 3.79 -18.41
CA LYS A 72 -2.43 3.75 -19.88
C LYS A 72 -1.13 4.23 -20.54
N LYS A 73 -0.65 3.47 -21.53
CA LYS A 73 0.53 3.85 -22.33
C LYS A 73 0.39 5.23 -22.96
N LEU A 74 -0.78 5.50 -23.56
CA LEU A 74 -1.07 6.80 -24.18
C LEU A 74 -0.86 7.98 -23.23
N ASN A 75 -1.25 7.83 -21.96
CA ASN A 75 -1.08 8.88 -20.95
C ASN A 75 0.39 9.07 -20.58
N ARG A 76 1.16 7.98 -20.53
CA ARG A 76 2.61 8.06 -20.29
C ARG A 76 3.32 8.80 -21.43
N ASP A 77 2.97 8.47 -22.66
CA ASP A 77 3.56 9.09 -23.86
C ASP A 77 3.20 10.60 -23.93
N LYS A 78 1.95 10.97 -23.62
CA LYS A 78 1.50 12.37 -23.54
C LYS A 78 2.20 13.14 -22.43
N LEU A 79 2.26 12.59 -21.21
CA LEU A 79 2.93 13.24 -20.09
C LEU A 79 4.42 13.43 -20.38
N ALA A 80 5.07 12.44 -21.00
CA ALA A 80 6.47 12.57 -21.42
C ALA A 80 6.67 13.74 -22.39
N ALA A 81 5.72 14.00 -23.29
CA ALA A 81 5.77 15.16 -24.19
C ALA A 81 5.60 16.50 -23.44
N ILE A 82 4.66 16.58 -22.49
CA ILE A 82 4.39 17.80 -21.69
C ILE A 82 5.56 18.14 -20.77
N LEU A 83 6.25 17.13 -20.25
CA LEU A 83 7.39 17.35 -19.36
C LEU A 83 8.55 18.08 -20.04
N TYR A 84 8.65 18.12 -21.37
CA TYR A 84 9.68 18.93 -22.02
C TYR A 84 9.49 20.45 -21.82
N THR A 85 8.31 20.92 -21.38
CA THR A 85 7.96 22.34 -21.27
C THR A 85 7.86 22.89 -19.84
N THR A 86 8.65 22.38 -18.91
CA THR A 86 8.95 22.97 -17.57
C THR A 86 7.91 22.95 -16.41
N PRO A 87 6.84 22.12 -16.37
CA PRO A 87 6.09 21.99 -15.12
C PRO A 87 6.78 21.10 -14.09
N GLU A 88 6.72 21.47 -12.82
CA GLU A 88 6.89 20.51 -11.72
C GLU A 88 5.62 19.67 -11.62
N VAL A 89 5.76 18.37 -11.81
CA VAL A 89 4.63 17.44 -11.78
C VAL A 89 4.89 16.39 -10.73
N VAL A 90 3.90 16.19 -9.87
CA VAL A 90 3.86 15.11 -8.89
C VAL A 90 2.75 14.16 -9.29
N VAL A 91 3.12 12.92 -9.61
CA VAL A 91 2.15 11.89 -9.98
C VAL A 91 2.04 10.86 -8.87
N TRP A 92 0.81 10.56 -8.49
CA TRP A 92 0.45 9.43 -7.65
C TRP A 92 0.02 8.25 -8.52
N GLU A 93 0.55 7.05 -8.27
CA GLU A 93 0.25 5.88 -9.08
C GLU A 93 0.17 4.59 -8.24
N GLU A 94 -0.96 3.90 -8.34
CA GLU A 94 -1.20 2.67 -7.57
C GLU A 94 -1.03 1.40 -8.40
N THR A 95 -1.30 1.49 -9.69
CA THR A 95 -1.52 0.32 -10.54
C THR A 95 -0.30 -0.03 -11.39
N THR A 96 0.50 0.98 -11.74
CA THR A 96 1.66 0.81 -12.60
C THR A 96 2.90 0.45 -11.78
N ASP A 97 3.66 -0.54 -12.23
CA ASP A 97 4.87 -0.99 -11.54
C ASP A 97 6.07 -0.06 -11.78
N GLU A 98 7.01 -0.08 -10.83
CA GLU A 98 8.23 0.74 -10.87
C GLU A 98 9.06 0.53 -12.15
N ARG A 99 9.13 -0.69 -12.69
CA ARG A 99 9.94 -0.97 -13.89
C ARG A 99 9.33 -0.31 -15.12
N THR A 100 8.03 -0.42 -15.30
CA THR A 100 7.31 0.29 -16.38
C THR A 100 7.51 1.79 -16.30
N LEU A 101 7.48 2.36 -15.09
CA LEU A 101 7.66 3.80 -14.88
C LEU A 101 9.10 4.26 -15.09
N LYS A 102 10.11 3.51 -14.64
CA LYS A 102 11.53 3.78 -14.93
C LYS A 102 11.84 3.74 -16.43
N PHE A 103 11.18 2.84 -17.16
CA PHE A 103 11.33 2.77 -18.61
C PHE A 103 10.69 3.98 -19.31
N ALA A 104 9.47 4.37 -18.90
CA ALA A 104 8.76 5.50 -19.50
C ALA A 104 9.36 6.86 -19.10
N PHE A 105 9.88 6.99 -17.87
CA PHE A 105 10.41 8.22 -17.31
C PHE A 105 11.77 7.99 -16.63
N PRO A 106 12.87 7.82 -17.41
CA PRO A 106 14.18 7.48 -16.85
C PRO A 106 14.77 8.53 -15.88
N GLN A 107 14.35 9.79 -16.01
CA GLN A 107 14.83 10.92 -15.20
C GLN A 107 13.90 11.25 -14.02
N ALA A 108 12.79 10.53 -13.86
CA ALA A 108 11.84 10.81 -12.79
C ALA A 108 12.36 10.33 -11.43
N LYS A 109 12.04 11.08 -10.37
CA LYS A 109 12.23 10.61 -8.99
C LYS A 109 11.07 9.69 -8.62
N ILE A 110 11.34 8.39 -8.57
CA ILE A 110 10.31 7.38 -8.27
C ILE A 110 10.47 6.89 -6.83
N TYR A 111 9.47 7.14 -6.01
CA TYR A 111 9.37 6.65 -4.63
C TYR A 111 8.39 5.49 -4.59
N VAL A 112 8.83 4.32 -4.12
CA VAL A 112 7.98 3.11 -4.08
C VAL A 112 7.68 2.72 -2.65
N SER A 113 6.40 2.74 -2.26
CA SER A 113 5.98 2.07 -1.02
C SER A 113 5.99 0.57 -1.28
N LYS A 114 6.95 -0.14 -0.69
CA LYS A 114 6.92 -1.60 -0.70
C LYS A 114 6.01 -2.07 0.44
N PHE A 115 5.14 -3.02 0.15
CA PHE A 115 4.44 -3.75 1.20
C PHE A 115 5.48 -4.33 2.16
N SER A 116 5.32 -4.10 3.47
CA SER A 116 6.37 -4.44 4.42
C SER A 116 6.63 -5.95 4.35
N ALA A 117 7.86 -6.35 4.01
CA ALA A 117 8.24 -7.76 4.00
C ALA A 117 8.03 -8.40 5.40
N SER A 118 8.05 -7.57 6.46
CA SER A 118 7.74 -7.94 7.83
C SER A 118 6.31 -8.45 8.00
N LEU A 119 5.29 -7.90 7.31
CA LEU A 119 3.92 -8.42 7.41
C LEU A 119 3.82 -9.84 6.84
N TRP A 120 4.45 -10.13 5.71
CA TRP A 120 4.46 -11.51 5.18
C TRP A 120 5.21 -12.48 6.10
N LYS A 121 6.32 -12.03 6.70
CA LYS A 121 7.05 -12.82 7.70
C LYS A 121 6.21 -13.08 8.96
N LEU A 122 5.44 -12.11 9.43
CA LEU A 122 4.47 -12.29 10.52
C LEU A 122 3.43 -13.35 10.15
N LEU A 123 2.83 -13.26 8.97
CA LEU A 123 1.83 -14.25 8.53
C LEU A 123 2.44 -15.66 8.42
N ASP A 124 3.67 -15.78 7.95
CA ASP A 124 4.38 -17.06 7.84
C ASP A 124 4.85 -17.58 9.22
N SER A 125 5.01 -16.73 10.24
CA SER A 125 5.41 -17.16 11.60
C SER A 125 4.25 -17.77 12.40
N MET A 126 3.00 -17.56 11.98
CA MET A 126 1.79 -18.05 12.65
C MET A 126 1.72 -19.59 12.64
N ALA A 127 2.27 -20.21 13.68
CA ALA A 127 2.22 -21.65 13.91
C ALA A 127 2.28 -21.98 15.41
N PRO A 128 1.66 -23.09 15.88
CA PRO A 128 1.76 -23.53 17.25
C PRO A 128 3.23 -23.77 17.66
N GLY A 129 3.58 -23.37 18.89
CA GLY A 129 4.94 -23.40 19.42
C GLY A 129 5.81 -22.21 19.03
N ASN A 130 5.29 -21.23 18.27
CA ASN A 130 6.06 -20.09 17.77
C ASN A 130 5.57 -18.73 18.32
N LEU A 131 4.96 -18.73 19.51
CA LEU A 131 4.34 -17.56 20.13
C LEU A 131 5.31 -16.38 20.30
N VAL A 132 6.45 -16.61 20.94
CA VAL A 132 7.42 -15.54 21.28
C VAL A 132 7.87 -14.79 20.03
N HIS A 133 8.23 -15.53 18.98
CA HIS A 133 8.64 -14.93 17.72
C HIS A 133 7.48 -14.20 17.04
N THR A 134 6.29 -14.80 17.02
CA THR A 134 5.11 -14.20 16.36
C THR A 134 4.68 -12.90 17.04
N VAL A 135 4.68 -12.84 18.37
CA VAL A 135 4.35 -11.60 19.11
C VAL A 135 5.41 -10.52 18.88
N ALA A 136 6.69 -10.89 18.82
CA ALA A 136 7.75 -9.93 18.49
C ALA A 136 7.54 -9.33 17.09
N MET A 137 7.24 -10.17 16.10
CA MET A 137 6.95 -9.74 14.73
C MET A 137 5.68 -8.91 14.65
N LEU A 138 4.64 -9.23 15.42
CA LEU A 138 3.40 -8.46 15.48
C LEU A 138 3.68 -7.03 15.95
N ARG A 139 4.48 -6.87 17.02
CA ARG A 139 4.88 -5.56 17.54
C ARG A 139 5.71 -4.76 16.55
N GLU A 140 6.61 -5.40 15.81
CA GLU A 140 7.39 -4.74 14.76
C GLU A 140 6.51 -4.26 13.60
N VAL A 141 5.61 -5.12 13.11
CA VAL A 141 4.70 -4.81 12.01
C VAL A 141 3.76 -3.67 12.38
N GLN A 142 3.29 -3.62 13.63
CA GLN A 142 2.42 -2.54 14.13
C GLN A 142 3.05 -1.14 14.09
N GLN A 143 4.38 -1.03 14.09
CA GLN A 143 5.04 0.28 14.01
C GLN A 143 4.94 0.92 12.62
N SER A 144 4.73 0.10 11.59
CA SER A 144 4.76 0.53 10.18
C SER A 144 3.49 0.20 9.41
N ASN A 145 2.56 -0.55 9.99
CA ASN A 145 1.32 -0.94 9.33
C ASN A 145 0.13 -0.65 10.22
N ASP A 146 -0.98 -0.31 9.59
CA ASP A 146 -2.24 -0.15 10.28
C ASP A 146 -2.69 -1.46 10.95
N ILE A 147 -3.06 -1.39 12.22
CA ILE A 147 -3.44 -2.58 12.99
C ILE A 147 -4.69 -3.28 12.44
N HIS A 148 -5.66 -2.54 11.88
CA HIS A 148 -6.83 -3.16 11.26
C HIS A 148 -6.46 -3.89 9.97
N LEU A 149 -5.51 -3.35 9.18
CA LEU A 149 -4.94 -4.06 8.04
C LEU A 149 -4.24 -5.35 8.49
N VAL A 150 -3.45 -5.30 9.57
CA VAL A 150 -2.78 -6.48 10.13
C VAL A 150 -3.81 -7.53 10.56
N HIS A 151 -4.86 -7.13 11.28
CA HIS A 151 -5.94 -8.02 11.70
C HIS A 151 -6.69 -8.65 10.52
N PHE A 152 -7.03 -7.87 9.50
CA PHE A 152 -7.61 -8.38 8.26
C PHE A 152 -6.72 -9.42 7.59
N MET A 153 -5.41 -9.15 7.52
CA MET A 153 -4.43 -10.04 6.91
C MET A 153 -4.25 -11.34 7.72
N LEU A 154 -4.30 -11.27 9.05
CA LEU A 154 -4.31 -12.45 9.92
C LEU A 154 -5.56 -13.31 9.67
N MET A 155 -6.76 -12.71 9.67
CA MET A 155 -8.01 -13.41 9.36
C MET A 155 -7.95 -14.10 7.99
N ARG A 156 -7.51 -13.37 6.97
CA ARG A 156 -7.34 -13.90 5.62
C ARG A 156 -6.37 -15.09 5.61
N ARG A 157 -5.20 -14.97 6.26
CA ARG A 157 -4.21 -16.05 6.31
C ARG A 157 -4.78 -17.28 6.98
N ILE A 158 -5.44 -17.16 8.14
CA ILE A 158 -6.04 -18.31 8.82
C ILE A 158 -7.12 -18.96 7.95
N LYS A 159 -7.94 -18.18 7.25
CA LYS A 159 -8.91 -18.72 6.27
C LYS A 159 -8.22 -19.49 5.14
N GLU A 160 -7.12 -18.97 4.59
CA GLU A 160 -6.32 -19.66 3.57
C GLU A 160 -5.75 -20.98 4.10
N LEU A 161 -5.27 -21.01 5.35
CA LEU A 161 -4.79 -22.22 6.02
C LEU A 161 -5.91 -23.26 6.20
N ILE A 162 -7.12 -22.85 6.59
CA ILE A 162 -8.28 -23.73 6.74
C ILE A 162 -8.66 -24.34 5.39
N ILE A 163 -8.64 -23.55 4.31
CA ILE A 163 -8.96 -24.05 2.96
C ILE A 163 -7.97 -25.14 2.55
N VAL A 164 -6.66 -24.91 2.72
CA VAL A 164 -5.65 -25.90 2.32
C VAL A 164 -5.61 -27.10 3.25
N SER A 165 -5.94 -26.96 4.54
CA SER A 165 -6.01 -28.08 5.49
C SER A 165 -7.12 -29.07 5.13
N HIS A 166 -8.18 -28.59 4.48
CA HIS A 166 -9.29 -29.40 3.98
C HIS A 166 -9.11 -29.85 2.51
N GLY A 167 -7.90 -29.71 1.95
CA GLY A 167 -7.59 -30.12 0.58
C GLY A 167 -8.05 -29.14 -0.52
N GLY A 168 -8.61 -27.99 -0.15
CA GLY A 168 -9.00 -26.93 -1.07
C GLY A 168 -7.80 -26.11 -1.58
N GLN A 169 -8.07 -25.22 -2.54
CA GLN A 169 -7.08 -24.25 -3.05
C GLN A 169 -7.63 -22.83 -2.95
N PRO A 170 -6.94 -21.90 -2.26
CA PRO A 170 -7.32 -20.50 -2.27
C PRO A 170 -7.20 -19.92 -3.69
N ALA A 171 -8.21 -19.15 -4.10
CA ALA A 171 -8.22 -18.55 -5.43
C ALA A 171 -7.09 -17.53 -5.63
N LYS A 172 -6.60 -17.42 -6.87
CA LYS A 172 -5.64 -16.39 -7.31
C LYS A 172 -4.27 -16.40 -6.61
N LEU A 173 -3.85 -17.55 -6.07
CA LEU A 173 -2.49 -17.74 -5.53
C LEU A 173 -1.61 -18.53 -6.49
N ALA A 174 -0.32 -18.18 -6.55
CA ALA A 174 0.68 -18.94 -7.29
C ALA A 174 0.99 -20.28 -6.59
N THR A 175 1.41 -21.30 -7.35
CA THR A 175 1.68 -22.66 -6.85
C THR A 175 2.63 -22.69 -5.66
N TRP A 176 3.67 -21.86 -5.66
CA TRP A 176 4.64 -21.79 -4.55
C TRP A 176 4.03 -21.22 -3.26
N GLN A 177 3.05 -20.31 -3.37
CA GLN A 177 2.33 -19.77 -2.21
C GLN A 177 1.42 -20.84 -1.61
N ILE A 178 0.74 -21.62 -2.46
CA ILE A 178 -0.07 -22.77 -2.05
C ILE A 178 0.81 -23.80 -1.32
N GLY A 179 2.01 -24.08 -1.85
CA GLY A 179 2.99 -24.96 -1.21
C GLY A 179 3.34 -24.51 0.21
N LYS A 180 3.67 -23.22 0.38
CA LYS A 180 3.95 -22.65 1.70
C LYS A 180 2.76 -22.77 2.66
N LEU A 181 1.55 -22.45 2.18
CA LEU A 181 0.33 -22.56 2.99
C LEU A 181 0.08 -23.99 3.44
N LYS A 182 0.30 -24.99 2.58
CA LYS A 182 0.18 -26.41 2.95
C LYS A 182 1.18 -26.80 4.03
N SER A 183 2.45 -26.41 3.87
CA SER A 183 3.48 -26.65 4.89
C SER A 183 3.14 -25.99 6.21
N GLN A 184 2.64 -24.76 6.19
CA GLN A 184 2.21 -24.05 7.40
C GLN A 184 0.99 -24.72 8.03
N ALA A 185 -0.05 -25.07 7.26
CA ALA A 185 -1.26 -25.70 7.75
C ALA A 185 -1.00 -27.07 8.39
N ALA A 186 0.00 -27.81 7.90
CA ALA A 186 0.40 -29.10 8.49
C ALA A 186 0.91 -29.00 9.94
N LEU A 187 1.30 -27.81 10.41
CA LEU A 187 1.71 -27.57 11.79
C LEU A 187 0.52 -27.41 12.75
N TRP A 188 -0.69 -27.21 12.22
CA TRP A 188 -1.88 -26.93 13.01
C TRP A 188 -2.71 -28.19 13.24
N LYS A 189 -3.30 -28.28 14.43
CA LYS A 189 -4.48 -29.14 14.63
C LYS A 189 -5.70 -28.45 13.99
N PRO A 190 -6.52 -29.14 13.19
CA PRO A 190 -7.68 -28.54 12.51
C PRO A 190 -8.59 -27.73 13.45
N ASP A 191 -8.94 -28.29 14.61
CA ASP A 191 -9.83 -27.65 15.58
C ASP A 191 -9.26 -26.35 16.16
N LEU A 192 -7.94 -26.28 16.35
CA LEU A 192 -7.27 -25.07 16.86
C LEU A 192 -7.30 -23.94 15.82
N LEU A 193 -7.09 -24.28 14.55
CA LEU A 193 -7.10 -23.32 13.46
C LEU A 193 -8.49 -22.71 13.26
N GLU A 194 -9.54 -23.54 13.31
CA GLU A 194 -10.92 -23.08 13.27
C GLU A 194 -11.29 -22.22 14.49
N SER A 195 -10.84 -22.62 15.68
CA SER A 195 -11.08 -21.88 16.91
C SER A 195 -10.41 -20.50 16.89
N LEU A 196 -9.16 -20.42 16.42
CA LEU A 196 -8.46 -19.16 16.20
C LEU A 196 -9.21 -18.27 15.20
N TYR A 197 -9.67 -18.83 14.08
CA TYR A 197 -10.43 -18.08 13.08
C TYR A 197 -11.72 -17.49 13.67
N LYS A 198 -12.49 -18.29 14.42
CA LYS A 198 -13.70 -17.83 15.12
C LYS A 198 -13.38 -16.68 16.08
N LYS A 199 -12.27 -16.76 16.82
CA LYS A 199 -11.86 -15.69 17.73
C LYS A 199 -11.46 -14.40 17.00
N LEU A 200 -10.76 -14.51 15.88
CA LEU A 200 -10.42 -13.33 15.06
C LEU A 200 -11.67 -12.68 14.45
N ILE A 201 -12.68 -13.45 14.05
CA ILE A 201 -13.99 -12.92 13.61
C ILE A 201 -14.72 -12.25 14.78
N GLU A 202 -14.67 -12.82 15.99
CA GLU A 202 -15.28 -12.20 17.17
C GLU A 202 -14.69 -10.81 17.43
N ILE A 203 -13.38 -10.66 17.29
CA ILE A 203 -12.70 -9.36 17.38
C ILE A 203 -13.25 -8.40 16.32
N GLU A 204 -13.36 -8.83 15.06
CA GLU A 204 -13.92 -8.01 13.97
C GLU A 204 -15.34 -7.51 14.28
N MET A 205 -16.20 -8.39 14.80
CA MET A 205 -17.56 -8.03 15.20
C MET A 205 -17.58 -7.02 16.34
N ARG A 206 -16.69 -7.19 17.33
CA ARG A 206 -16.56 -6.25 18.47
C ARG A 206 -16.05 -4.88 18.03
N ILE A 207 -15.12 -4.83 17.08
CA ILE A 207 -14.65 -3.56 16.49
C ILE A 207 -15.82 -2.84 15.82
N LYS A 208 -16.54 -3.53 14.92
CA LYS A 208 -17.65 -2.95 14.15
C LYS A 208 -18.84 -2.53 15.00
N SER A 209 -19.05 -3.21 16.13
CA SER A 209 -20.11 -2.87 17.09
C SER A 209 -19.69 -1.85 18.15
N GLY A 210 -18.42 -1.43 18.19
CA GLY A 210 -17.90 -0.54 19.22
C GLY A 210 -17.87 -1.15 20.62
N THR A 211 -17.87 -2.48 20.74
CA THR A 211 -17.92 -3.21 22.03
C THR A 211 -16.57 -3.78 22.47
N MET A 212 -15.47 -3.29 21.87
CA MET A 212 -14.11 -3.70 22.26
C MET A 212 -13.76 -3.18 23.65
N VAL A 213 -13.38 -4.11 24.54
CA VAL A 213 -12.92 -3.80 25.90
C VAL A 213 -11.42 -3.42 25.90
N TYR A 214 -10.69 -3.86 24.89
CA TYR A 214 -9.25 -3.63 24.75
C TYR A 214 -8.93 -2.99 23.42
N GLU A 215 -7.81 -2.27 23.38
CA GLU A 215 -7.15 -1.89 22.13
C GLU A 215 -6.89 -3.12 21.25
N LEU A 216 -7.06 -2.97 19.93
CA LEU A 216 -6.93 -4.08 18.99
C LEU A 216 -5.57 -4.78 19.09
N ASN A 217 -4.49 -4.03 19.27
CA ASN A 217 -3.14 -4.57 19.49
C ASN A 217 -3.11 -5.59 20.63
N LYS A 218 -3.68 -5.22 21.78
CA LYS A 218 -3.73 -6.09 22.97
C LYS A 218 -4.64 -7.29 22.74
N ALA A 219 -5.79 -7.08 22.11
CA ALA A 219 -6.72 -8.17 21.81
C ALA A 219 -6.09 -9.24 20.89
N LEU A 220 -5.28 -8.82 19.91
CA LEU A 220 -4.53 -9.75 19.07
C LEU A 220 -3.44 -10.47 19.85
N GLU A 221 -2.61 -9.77 20.64
CA GLU A 221 -1.56 -10.42 21.45
C GLU A 221 -2.14 -11.47 22.40
N ILE A 222 -3.24 -11.14 23.09
CA ILE A 222 -3.94 -12.06 23.98
C ILE A 222 -4.44 -13.27 23.18
N THR A 223 -5.10 -13.03 22.05
CA THR A 223 -5.61 -14.11 21.20
C THR A 223 -4.49 -15.02 20.74
N LEU A 224 -3.41 -14.48 20.19
CA LEU A 224 -2.28 -15.29 19.73
C LEU A 224 -1.65 -16.10 20.87
N SER A 225 -1.57 -15.55 22.09
CA SER A 225 -1.05 -16.24 23.27
C SER A 225 -1.87 -17.47 23.69
N PHE A 226 -3.13 -17.57 23.28
CA PHE A 226 -3.98 -18.74 23.53
C PHE A 226 -3.86 -19.83 22.45
N TYR A 227 -3.44 -19.48 21.23
CA TYR A 227 -3.52 -20.38 20.06
C TYR A 227 -2.16 -20.76 19.46
N LEU A 228 -1.10 -20.02 19.75
CA LEU A 228 0.28 -20.29 19.33
C LEU A 228 1.11 -20.79 20.50
#